data_AF-A0A818JBH6-F1
#
_entry.id   AF-A0A818JBH6-F1
#
_cell.length_a   1.000
_cell.length_b   1.000
_cell.length_c   1.000
_cell.angle_alpha   90.00
_cell.angle_beta   90.00
_cell.angle_gamma   90.00
#
_symmetry.space_group_name_H-M   'P 1'
#
loop_
_entity.id
_entity.type
_entity.pdbx_description
1 polymer ?
#
loop_
_entity_poly.entity_id
_entity_poly.type
_entity_poly.pdbx_seq_one_letter_code
_entity_poly.pdbx_strand_id
1 'polypeptide(L)'
;MDTTKFTWSSTQKEEKALLYKNYLYRLRRENQNGSFVYVCTNKPCPRVITLKNDAIIQCDLTRHNHDPRLAKDLQNVFTGLKRRVITDVDQSIGKTYEEVKRFVSDNFISGITKIIEK
;
A
#
# COMPACT_ATOMS: atom_id res chain seq x y z
N MET A 1 -23.16 28.05 6.80
CA MET A 1 -22.41 26.96 7.45
C MET A 1 -21.94 26.03 6.35
N ASP A 2 -20.66 26.07 5.99
CA ASP A 2 -20.12 25.18 4.96
C ASP A 2 -20.08 23.74 5.49
N THR A 3 -21.06 22.94 5.09
CA THR A 3 -21.08 21.51 5.37
C THR A 3 -19.96 20.87 4.55
N THR A 4 -18.94 20.42 5.25
CA THR A 4 -17.78 19.81 4.60
C THR A 4 -18.21 18.49 3.94
N LYS A 5 -18.28 18.47 2.62
CA LYS A 5 -18.74 17.30 1.85
C LYS A 5 -17.80 16.11 2.03
N PHE A 6 -18.37 14.96 2.35
CA PHE A 6 -17.72 13.65 2.29
C PHE A 6 -18.51 12.75 1.33
N THR A 7 -17.94 11.60 0.98
CA THR A 7 -18.66 10.56 0.24
C THR A 7 -18.53 9.22 0.95
N TRP A 8 -19.42 8.29 0.64
CA TRP A 8 -19.28 6.90 1.05
C TRP A 8 -18.41 6.15 0.05
N SER A 9 -17.55 5.26 0.56
CA SER A 9 -16.66 4.40 -0.20
C SER A 9 -16.54 3.04 0.49
N SER A 10 -15.84 2.11 -0.13
CA SER A 10 -15.44 0.85 0.48
C SER A 10 -13.92 0.78 0.70
N THR A 11 -13.47 0.06 1.73
CA THR A 11 -12.06 -0.30 1.93
C THR A 11 -11.62 -1.36 0.91
N GLN A 12 -10.35 -1.77 0.92
CA GLN A 12 -9.90 -2.90 0.10
C GLN A 12 -10.57 -4.23 0.50
N LYS A 13 -11.11 -4.31 1.72
CA LYS A 13 -11.87 -5.46 2.23
C LYS A 13 -13.39 -5.30 2.06
N GLU A 14 -13.81 -4.37 1.21
CA GLU A 14 -15.22 -4.07 0.93
C GLU A 14 -16.04 -3.54 2.12
N GLU A 15 -15.38 -3.16 3.21
CA GLU A 15 -16.06 -2.57 4.37
C GLU A 15 -16.49 -1.13 4.07
N LYS A 16 -17.69 -0.74 4.52
CA LYS A 16 -18.20 0.64 4.39
C LYS A 16 -17.27 1.61 5.11
N ALA A 17 -16.83 2.64 4.39
CA ALA A 17 -15.93 3.67 4.89
C ALA A 17 -16.36 5.06 4.41
N LEU A 18 -16.04 6.08 5.20
CA LEU A 18 -16.22 7.47 4.85
C LEU A 18 -14.96 7.97 4.13
N LEU A 19 -15.13 8.56 2.95
CA LEU A 19 -14.06 9.18 2.18
C LEU A 19 -14.12 10.71 2.34
N TYR A 20 -13.04 11.28 2.88
CA TYR A 20 -12.94 12.72 3.08
C TYR A 20 -11.49 13.16 2.87
N LYS A 21 -11.29 14.19 2.03
CA LYS A 21 -9.96 14.69 1.61
C LYS A 21 -9.01 13.58 1.13
N ASN A 22 -9.54 12.61 0.39
CA ASN A 22 -8.81 11.42 -0.09
C ASN A 22 -8.28 10.50 1.03
N TYR A 23 -8.85 10.57 2.24
CA TYR A 23 -8.57 9.63 3.31
C TYR A 23 -9.82 8.83 3.64
N LEU A 24 -9.63 7.54 3.92
CA LEU A 24 -10.70 6.68 4.39
C LEU A 24 -10.77 6.68 5.91
N TYR A 25 -12.00 6.64 6.40
CA TYR A 25 -12.29 6.48 7.80
C TYR A 25 -13.31 5.37 8.02
N ARG A 26 -13.10 4.60 9.08
CA ARG A 26 -14.04 3.58 9.55
C ARG A 26 -14.76 4.06 10.80
N LEU A 27 -15.99 3.59 11.00
CA LEU A 27 -16.71 3.85 12.23
C LEU A 27 -15.96 3.23 13.40
N ARG A 28 -15.74 4.02 14.46
CA ARG A 28 -15.16 3.54 15.72
C ARG A 28 -16.23 3.38 16.79
N ARG A 29 -17.10 4.37 16.95
CA ARG A 29 -18.19 4.35 17.93
C ARG A 29 -19.26 5.37 17.60
N GLU A 30 -20.44 5.16 18.17
CA GLU A 30 -21.49 6.15 18.31
C GLU A 30 -21.43 6.74 19.73
N ASN A 31 -21.61 8.06 19.85
CA ASN A 31 -21.67 8.77 21.12
C ASN A 31 -23.14 8.91 21.55
N GLN A 32 -23.40 9.07 22.85
CA GLN A 32 -24.76 9.20 23.41
C GLN A 32 -25.57 10.37 22.83
N ASN A 33 -24.91 11.39 22.30
CA ASN A 33 -25.55 12.55 21.67
C ASN A 33 -25.92 12.34 20.19
N GLY A 34 -25.87 11.08 19.70
CA GLY A 34 -26.17 10.69 18.32
C GLY A 34 -25.09 11.07 17.29
N SER A 35 -23.88 11.45 17.74
CA SER A 35 -22.76 11.69 16.84
C SER A 35 -21.91 10.43 16.65
N PHE A 36 -21.30 10.29 15.49
CA PHE A 36 -20.50 9.14 15.12
C PHE A 36 -19.03 9.53 15.03
N VAL A 37 -18.17 8.77 15.71
CA VAL A 37 -16.71 8.96 15.67
C VAL A 37 -16.12 8.02 14.63
N TYR A 38 -15.44 8.60 13.65
CA TYR A 38 -14.76 7.90 12.58
C TYR A 38 -13.25 8.09 12.72
N VAL A 39 -12.49 7.00 12.61
CA VAL A 39 -11.02 7.02 12.67
C VAL A 39 -10.43 6.61 11.33
N CYS A 40 -9.25 7.15 11.01
CA CYS A 40 -8.56 6.75 9.80
C CYS A 40 -8.41 5.22 9.71
N THR A 41 -8.54 4.67 8.51
CA THR A 41 -8.37 3.22 8.30
C THR A 41 -6.92 2.76 8.43
N ASN A 42 -5.96 3.67 8.26
CA ASN A 42 -4.54 3.39 8.49
C ASN A 42 -4.28 3.36 10.02
N LYS A 43 -4.03 2.19 10.60
CA LYS A 43 -3.94 1.99 12.06
C LYS A 43 -2.95 2.92 12.79
N PRO A 44 -1.71 3.15 12.30
CA PRO A 44 -0.78 4.12 12.90
C PRO A 44 -1.21 5.58 12.75
N CYS A 45 -2.26 5.89 11.98
CA CYS A 45 -2.72 7.26 11.81
C CYS A 45 -3.63 7.68 12.97
N PRO A 46 -3.30 8.77 13.69
CA PRO A 46 -4.10 9.23 14.83
C PRO A 46 -5.36 10.02 14.42
N ARG A 47 -5.58 10.29 13.13
CA ARG A 47 -6.63 11.21 12.65
C ARG A 47 -8.04 10.70 12.97
N VAL A 48 -8.86 11.58 13.54
CA VAL A 48 -10.27 11.34 13.90
C VAL A 48 -11.18 12.44 13.36
N ILE A 49 -12.37 12.05 12.91
CA ILE A 49 -13.46 12.97 12.56
C ILE A 49 -14.75 12.57 13.27
N THR A 50 -15.61 13.55 13.54
CA THR A 50 -16.94 13.32 14.13
C THR A 50 -18.01 13.76 13.15
N LEU A 51 -18.98 12.88 12.94
CA LEU A 51 -20.14 13.10 12.08
C LEU A 51 -21.40 13.29 12.94
N LYS A 52 -22.29 14.19 12.54
CA LYS A 52 -23.65 14.30 13.08
C LYS A 52 -24.58 14.80 11.99
N ASN A 53 -25.74 14.18 11.82
CA ASN A 53 -26.72 14.53 10.77
C ASN A 53 -26.08 14.66 9.37
N ASP A 54 -25.27 13.67 8.98
CA ASP A 54 -24.54 13.66 7.70
C ASP A 54 -23.66 14.89 7.43
N ALA A 55 -23.14 15.51 8.49
CA ALA A 55 -22.16 16.58 8.41
C ALA A 55 -20.95 16.27 9.30
N ILE A 56 -19.75 16.58 8.80
CA ILE A 56 -18.54 16.59 9.64
C ILE A 56 -18.62 17.79 10.56
N ILE A 57 -18.83 17.55 11.85
CA ILE A 57 -18.94 18.61 12.88
C ILE A 57 -17.62 18.85 13.61
N GLN A 58 -16.71 17.89 13.58
CA GLN A 58 -15.40 18.00 14.20
C GLN A 58 -14.36 17.27 13.36
N CYS A 59 -13.23 17.92 13.19
CA CYS A 59 -12.02 17.36 12.61
C CYS A 59 -10.91 17.74 13.58
N ASP A 60 -10.15 16.77 14.08
CA ASP A 60 -9.00 17.08 14.92
C ASP A 60 -7.99 17.98 14.15
N LEU A 61 -7.03 18.60 14.83
CA LEU A 61 -5.98 19.39 14.17
C LEU A 61 -4.79 18.53 13.74
N THR A 62 -4.74 17.27 14.17
CA THR A 62 -3.65 16.31 13.96
C THR A 62 -3.50 15.91 12.50
N ARG A 63 -2.41 16.27 11.82
CA ARG A 63 -2.24 15.87 10.40
C ARG A 63 -2.16 14.34 10.25
N HIS A 64 -2.55 13.86 9.06
CA HIS A 64 -2.26 12.48 8.67
C HIS A 64 -0.74 12.28 8.60
N ASN A 65 -0.26 11.12 9.05
CA ASN A 65 1.16 10.72 9.00
C ASN A 65 1.47 9.77 7.84
N HIS A 66 0.60 9.74 6.83
CA HIS A 66 0.74 8.91 5.65
C HIS A 66 0.09 9.56 4.44
N ASP A 67 0.44 9.06 3.27
CA ASP A 67 -0.09 9.56 2.01
C ASP A 67 -1.60 9.33 1.90
N PRO A 68 -2.31 10.23 1.19
CA PRO A 68 -3.71 10.02 0.86
C PRO A 68 -3.94 8.74 0.07
N ARG A 69 -5.16 8.22 0.16
CA ARG A 69 -5.61 7.14 -0.71
C ARG A 69 -5.66 7.68 -2.15
N LEU A 70 -4.84 7.10 -3.02
CA LEU A 70 -4.94 7.35 -4.46
C LEU A 70 -6.30 6.89 -5.01
N ALA A 71 -6.78 7.54 -6.06
CA ALA A 71 -7.95 7.08 -6.80
C ALA A 71 -7.78 5.61 -7.23
N LYS A 72 -8.89 4.87 -7.29
CA LYS A 72 -8.88 3.41 -7.56
C LYS A 72 -8.11 3.08 -8.84
N ASP A 73 -8.31 3.87 -9.89
CA ASP A 73 -7.65 3.66 -11.19
C ASP A 73 -6.13 3.82 -11.09
N LEU A 74 -5.67 4.84 -10.36
CA LEU A 74 -4.25 5.03 -10.10
C LEU A 74 -3.65 3.90 -9.26
N GLN A 75 -4.38 3.40 -8.26
CA GLN A 75 -3.92 2.24 -7.47
C GLN A 75 -3.72 1.00 -8.36
N ASN A 76 -4.62 0.77 -9.31
CA ASN A 76 -4.51 -0.35 -10.24
C ASN A 76 -3.30 -0.21 -11.16
N VAL A 77 -3.06 1.00 -11.70
CA VAL A 77 -1.89 1.31 -12.53
C VAL A 77 -0.60 1.08 -11.74
N PHE A 78 -0.48 1.66 -10.53
CA PHE A 78 0.71 1.48 -9.69
C PHE A 78 0.95 0.01 -9.31
N THR A 79 -0.11 -0.73 -9.01
CA THR A 79 -0.01 -2.16 -8.69
C THR A 79 0.48 -2.96 -9.90
N GLY A 80 -0.03 -2.65 -11.09
CA GLY A 80 0.41 -3.26 -12.34
C GLY A 80 1.87 -2.95 -12.65
N LEU A 81 2.29 -1.68 -12.50
CA LEU A 81 3.68 -1.27 -12.69
C LEU A 81 4.62 -1.95 -11.70
N LYS A 82 4.28 -1.98 -10.40
CA LYS A 82 5.09 -2.66 -9.38
C LYS A 82 5.30 -4.13 -9.70
N ARG A 83 4.24 -4.85 -10.13
CA ARG A 83 4.37 -6.27 -10.52
C ARG A 83 5.36 -6.45 -11.66
N ARG A 84 5.25 -5.66 -12.74
CA ARG A 84 6.15 -5.76 -13.89
C ARG A 84 7.60 -5.50 -13.50
N VAL A 85 7.86 -4.41 -12.76
CA VAL A 85 9.22 -4.07 -12.32
C VAL A 85 9.83 -5.20 -11.48
N ILE A 86 9.08 -5.76 -10.53
CA ILE A 86 9.58 -6.88 -9.70
C ILE A 86 9.90 -8.10 -10.58
N THR A 87 9.00 -8.47 -11.50
CA THR A 87 9.22 -9.60 -12.40
C THR A 87 10.45 -9.41 -13.29
N ASP A 88 10.65 -8.22 -13.84
CA ASP A 88 11.78 -7.91 -14.71
C ASP A 88 13.12 -7.98 -13.95
N VAL A 89 13.13 -7.53 -12.68
CA VAL A 89 14.28 -7.62 -11.78
C VAL A 89 14.60 -9.07 -11.44
N ASP A 90 13.61 -9.85 -10.99
CA ASP A 90 13.80 -11.24 -10.60
C ASP A 90 14.29 -12.10 -11.79
N GLN A 91 13.73 -11.87 -12.98
CA GLN A 91 14.18 -12.57 -14.19
C GLN A 91 15.64 -12.23 -14.52
N SER A 92 16.04 -10.96 -14.40
CA SER A 92 17.42 -10.55 -14.66
C SER A 92 18.41 -11.14 -13.65
N ILE A 93 18.04 -11.18 -12.37
CA ILE A 93 18.83 -11.81 -11.32
C ILE A 93 18.98 -13.31 -11.60
N GLY A 94 17.88 -14.00 -11.95
CA GLY A 94 17.91 -15.42 -12.27
C GLY A 94 18.84 -15.76 -13.44
N LYS A 95 18.79 -14.97 -14.52
CA LYS A 95 19.72 -15.14 -15.65
C LYS A 95 21.17 -14.95 -15.23
N THR A 96 21.46 -13.88 -14.49
CA THR A 96 22.81 -13.59 -13.98
C THR A 96 23.33 -14.73 -13.10
N TYR A 97 22.46 -15.28 -12.23
CA TYR A 97 22.83 -16.40 -11.38
C TYR A 97 23.20 -17.66 -12.17
N GLU A 98 22.43 -18.03 -13.19
CA GLU A 98 22.73 -19.19 -14.02
C GLU A 98 24.02 -19.00 -14.85
N GLU A 99 24.29 -17.79 -15.33
CA GLU A 99 25.55 -17.46 -16.03
C GLU A 99 26.76 -17.61 -15.10
N VAL A 100 26.68 -17.09 -13.87
CA VAL A 100 27.74 -17.24 -12.85
C VAL A 100 27.94 -18.71 -12.49
N LYS A 101 26.85 -19.45 -12.26
CA LYS A 101 26.91 -20.88 -11.94
C LYS A 101 27.60 -21.67 -13.04
N ARG A 102 27.26 -21.41 -14.30
CA ARG A 102 27.89 -22.04 -15.46
C ARG A 102 29.38 -21.69 -15.54
N PHE A 103 29.73 -20.42 -15.38
CA PHE A 103 31.14 -19.99 -15.35
C PHE A 103 31.94 -20.71 -14.27
N VAL A 104 31.40 -20.82 -13.05
CA VAL A 104 32.08 -21.55 -11.96
C VAL A 104 32.25 -23.03 -12.30
N SER A 105 31.22 -23.68 -12.82
CA SER A 105 31.31 -25.09 -13.24
C SER A 105 32.36 -25.31 -14.33
N ASP A 106 32.36 -24.48 -15.38
CA ASP A 106 33.29 -24.61 -16.50
C ASP A 106 34.75 -24.40 -16.07
N ASN A 107 35.01 -23.41 -15.20
CA ASN A 107 36.37 -23.14 -14.69
C ASN A 107 36.84 -24.18 -13.67
N PHE A 108 35.94 -24.75 -12.86
CA PHE A 108 36.27 -25.85 -11.95
C PHE A 108 36.68 -27.12 -12.72
N ILE A 109 35.95 -27.47 -13.77
CA ILE A 109 36.26 -28.62 -14.64
C ILE A 109 37.57 -28.40 -15.40
N SER A 110 37.80 -27.18 -15.93
CA SER A 110 39.06 -26.82 -16.60
C SER A 110 40.27 -26.89 -15.67
N GLY A 111 40.10 -26.53 -14.39
CA GLY A 111 41.14 -26.64 -13.37
C GLY A 111 41.53 -28.09 -13.08
N ILE A 112 40.55 -29.00 -12.99
CA ILE A 112 40.80 -30.43 -12.74
C ILE A 112 41.52 -31.10 -13.91
N THR A 113 41.10 -30.84 -15.15
CA THR A 113 41.71 -31.44 -16.36
C THR A 113 43.19 -31.08 -16.50
N LYS A 114 43.57 -29.83 -16.18
CA LYS A 114 44.98 -29.38 -16.17
C LYS A 114 45.86 -30.02 -15.10
N ILE A 115 45.27 -30.60 -14.04
CA ILE A 115 46.02 -31.29 -12.96
C ILE A 115 46.29 -32.74 -13.33
N ILE A 116 45.39 -33.39 -14.10
CA ILE A 116 45.50 -34.81 -14.48
C ILE A 116 46.49 -35.02 -15.63
N GLU A 117 46.73 -34.01 -16.46
CA GLU A 117 47.67 -34.06 -17.60
C GLU A 117 49.13 -33.73 -17.26
N LYS A 118 49.48 -33.62 -15.96
CA LYS A 118 50.83 -33.31 -15.46
C LYS A 118 51.44 -34.51 -14.73
#